data_AF-A0A355ELP7-F1
#
_entry.id   AF-A0A355ELP7-F1
#
_cell.length_a   1.000
_cell.length_b   1.000
_cell.length_c   1.000
_cell.angle_alpha   90.00
_cell.angle_beta   90.00
_cell.angle_gamma   90.00
#
_symmetry.space_group_name_H-M   'P 1'
#
loop_
_entity.id
_entity.type
_entity.pdbx_description
1 polymer ?
#
loop_
_entity_poly.entity_id
_entity_poly.type
_entity_poly.pdbx_seq_one_letter_code
_entity_poly.pdbx_strand_id
1 'polypeptide(L)'
;MSPEESVARPTTRQSKLFSLYMRDGEDHRAHEERLAHQRFSIEDDLLYSCITYGDGLETKDVDGFTHSKGLGYALLVFFAKQALGLYRLPFCEDRILSDWMSPSSQINERLTRIIQQLTPGRISTICSEVSRLYEHTQRQLSNVGVKSVTITRRVHDVASWQNPERQLYSSLLFTLKRAAELTGRDKVSFEMDTLNSFGDDGGYRHFPVTLRMDVPAEDVFYCSNLVASRKGHQKHSVEEGEWVIINRAPNGIVSIPVTWIEIDERLCKENFLMDQNSAQRFLEKYDPLVFRTCCNQRFDLSSGYCGRSWKPTLRGRLMAAWRGFQIGR
;
A
#
# COMPACT_ATOMS: atom_id res chain seq x y z
N MET A 1 14.59 28.51 26.38
CA MET A 1 13.84 27.46 25.65
C MET A 1 13.72 26.28 26.59
N SER A 2 12.51 26.02 27.06
CA SER A 2 12.21 24.87 27.93
C SER A 2 12.40 23.56 27.13
N PRO A 3 12.95 22.51 27.74
CA PRO A 3 12.95 21.19 27.14
C PRO A 3 11.50 20.71 27.09
N GLU A 4 10.97 20.51 25.88
CA GLU A 4 9.72 19.80 25.69
C GLU A 4 9.88 18.41 26.31
N GLU A 5 9.11 18.15 27.37
CA GLU A 5 8.94 16.83 27.95
C GLU A 5 8.52 15.89 26.82
N SER A 6 9.36 14.89 26.53
CA SER A 6 9.03 13.84 25.59
C SER A 6 7.94 12.97 26.22
N VAL A 7 6.68 13.35 26.01
CA VAL A 7 5.54 12.48 26.26
C VAL A 7 5.81 11.20 25.49
N ALA A 8 6.10 10.11 26.21
CA ALA A 8 6.38 8.82 25.63
C ALA A 8 5.20 8.44 24.73
N ARG A 9 5.42 8.48 23.40
CA ARG A 9 4.36 8.17 22.46
C ARG A 9 3.88 6.74 22.72
N PRO A 10 2.56 6.49 22.82
CA PRO A 10 2.06 5.13 22.96
C PRO A 10 2.54 4.28 21.79
N THR A 11 2.95 3.06 22.09
CA THR A 11 3.52 2.15 21.10
C THR A 11 2.48 1.68 20.11
N THR A 12 2.84 1.62 18.82
CA THR A 12 1.95 1.19 17.74
C THR A 12 2.34 -0.20 17.20
N ARG A 13 3.21 -0.92 17.92
CA ARG A 13 3.63 -2.28 17.55
C ARG A 13 2.51 -3.27 17.78
N GLN A 14 2.21 -4.08 16.77
CA GLN A 14 1.18 -5.12 16.82
C GLN A 14 1.43 -6.13 17.93
N SER A 15 2.69 -6.52 18.18
CA SER A 15 3.02 -7.46 19.27
C SER A 15 2.69 -6.93 20.66
N LYS A 16 2.60 -5.61 20.84
CA LYS A 16 2.21 -4.98 22.10
C LYS A 16 0.71 -4.71 22.18
N LEU A 17 0.10 -4.28 21.07
CA LEU A 17 -1.34 -3.98 21.01
C LEU A 17 -2.18 -5.26 20.95
N PHE A 18 -1.72 -6.24 20.18
CA PHE A 18 -2.44 -7.44 19.76
C PHE A 18 -1.51 -8.66 19.88
N SER A 19 -0.95 -8.89 21.07
CA SER A 19 0.02 -9.98 21.28
C SER A 19 -0.56 -11.33 20.88
N LEU A 20 0.23 -12.10 20.12
CA LEU A 20 -0.12 -13.47 19.73
C LEU A 20 0.43 -14.51 20.71
N TYR A 21 1.26 -14.08 21.65
CA TYR A 21 1.85 -14.93 22.66
C TYR A 21 1.01 -14.94 23.91
N MET A 22 1.14 -16.01 24.69
CA MET A 22 0.55 -16.13 26.01
C MET A 22 1.11 -15.03 26.92
N ARG A 23 0.24 -14.42 27.72
CA ARG A 23 0.63 -13.40 28.70
C ARG A 23 1.06 -14.04 30.00
N ASP A 24 1.85 -13.33 30.79
CA ASP A 24 2.25 -13.81 32.12
C ASP A 24 1.01 -14.08 32.99
N GLY A 25 0.89 -15.33 33.47
CA GLY A 25 -0.26 -15.78 34.27
C GLY A 25 -1.53 -16.13 33.48
N GLU A 26 -1.50 -16.05 32.15
CA GLU A 26 -2.60 -16.52 31.28
C GLU A 26 -2.50 -18.04 31.10
N ASP A 27 -3.59 -18.76 31.34
CA ASP A 27 -3.64 -20.19 31.01
C ASP A 27 -3.94 -20.43 29.53
N HIS A 28 -3.77 -21.68 29.07
CA HIS A 28 -4.00 -22.04 27.67
C HIS A 28 -5.42 -21.74 27.17
N ARG A 29 -6.43 -21.94 28.00
CA ARG A 29 -7.83 -21.74 27.61
C ARG A 29 -8.14 -20.25 27.46
N ALA A 30 -7.73 -19.44 28.42
CA ALA A 30 -7.85 -17.99 28.38
C ALA A 30 -7.09 -17.41 27.17
N HIS A 31 -5.90 -17.96 26.85
CA HIS A 31 -5.13 -17.60 25.68
C HIS A 31 -5.88 -17.88 24.37
N GLU A 32 -6.44 -19.08 24.20
CA GLU A 32 -7.22 -19.46 23.02
C GLU A 32 -8.49 -18.62 22.87
N GLU A 33 -9.24 -18.42 23.96
CA GLU A 33 -10.43 -17.58 23.98
C GLU A 33 -10.09 -16.14 23.58
N ARG A 34 -8.98 -15.58 24.08
CA ARG A 34 -8.51 -14.24 23.68
C ARG A 34 -8.15 -14.17 22.20
N LEU A 35 -7.39 -15.14 21.68
CA LEU A 35 -7.01 -15.14 20.26
C LEU A 35 -8.23 -15.27 19.34
N ALA A 36 -9.23 -16.08 19.73
CA ALA A 36 -10.48 -16.21 18.99
C ALA A 36 -11.28 -14.90 18.94
N HIS A 37 -11.25 -14.09 20.01
CA HIS A 37 -11.89 -12.77 20.02
C HIS A 37 -11.06 -11.70 19.30
N GLN A 38 -9.72 -11.80 19.34
CA GLN A 38 -8.83 -10.82 18.74
C GLN A 38 -8.77 -10.96 17.22
N ARG A 39 -8.78 -12.19 16.69
CA ARG A 39 -8.55 -12.46 15.27
C ARG A 39 -9.85 -12.66 14.50
N PHE A 40 -9.89 -12.08 13.31
CA PHE A 40 -10.96 -12.27 12.34
C PHE A 40 -10.68 -13.51 11.48
N SER A 41 -11.64 -14.43 11.45
CA SER A 41 -11.58 -15.61 10.57
C SER A 41 -12.27 -15.30 9.26
N ILE A 42 -11.51 -15.29 8.16
CA ILE A 42 -12.07 -15.13 6.81
C ILE A 42 -12.65 -16.48 6.34
N GLU A 43 -13.89 -16.46 5.92
CA GLU A 43 -14.71 -17.59 5.50
C GLU A 43 -14.54 -17.86 4.00
N ASP A 44 -14.61 -16.84 3.13
CA ASP A 44 -14.44 -17.04 1.67
C ASP A 44 -12.97 -17.27 1.29
N ASP A 45 -12.72 -18.39 0.59
CA ASP A 45 -11.38 -18.82 0.19
C ASP A 45 -10.68 -17.87 -0.79
N LEU A 46 -11.45 -17.21 -1.67
CA LEU A 46 -10.88 -16.24 -2.61
C LEU A 46 -10.45 -14.98 -1.85
N LEU A 47 -11.28 -14.48 -0.94
CA LEU A 47 -10.90 -13.34 -0.10
C LEU A 47 -9.68 -13.66 0.77
N TYR A 48 -9.66 -14.85 1.40
CA TYR A 48 -8.51 -15.30 2.17
C TYR A 48 -7.25 -15.35 1.29
N SER A 49 -7.33 -15.89 0.08
CA SER A 49 -6.22 -15.90 -0.88
C SER A 49 -5.78 -14.49 -1.29
N CYS A 50 -6.71 -13.54 -1.42
CA CYS A 50 -6.38 -12.16 -1.81
C CYS A 50 -5.60 -11.41 -0.73
N ILE A 51 -5.76 -11.79 0.54
CA ILE A 51 -5.11 -11.16 1.71
C ILE A 51 -3.81 -11.89 2.10
N THR A 52 -3.85 -13.21 2.16
CA THR A 52 -2.85 -14.07 2.82
C THR A 52 -1.90 -14.76 1.82
N TYR A 53 -0.95 -15.56 2.32
CA TYR A 53 -0.17 -16.51 1.50
C TYR A 53 -1.00 -17.70 0.96
N GLY A 54 -2.31 -17.78 1.28
CA GLY A 54 -3.20 -18.86 0.88
C GLY A 54 -2.96 -20.18 1.63
N ASP A 55 -2.19 -20.16 2.73
CA ASP A 55 -1.89 -21.37 3.50
C ASP A 55 -3.15 -21.96 4.12
N GLY A 56 -3.34 -23.26 3.91
CA GLY A 56 -4.52 -24.02 4.35
C GLY A 56 -5.67 -24.07 3.37
N LEU A 57 -5.51 -23.51 2.17
CA LEU A 57 -6.45 -23.71 1.08
C LEU A 57 -6.06 -24.92 0.23
N GLU A 58 -7.06 -25.62 -0.32
CA GLU A 58 -6.84 -26.70 -1.28
C GLU A 58 -6.20 -26.19 -2.58
N THR A 59 -6.62 -25.00 -3.04
CA THR A 59 -6.07 -24.34 -4.22
C THR A 59 -5.61 -22.91 -3.89
N LYS A 60 -4.45 -22.53 -4.44
CA LYS A 60 -3.93 -21.15 -4.39
C LYS A 60 -4.09 -20.53 -5.78
N ASP A 61 -5.28 -20.01 -6.07
CA ASP A 61 -5.59 -19.47 -7.41
C ASP A 61 -4.99 -18.07 -7.64
N VAL A 62 -4.69 -17.32 -6.57
CA VAL A 62 -4.07 -15.99 -6.63
C VAL A 62 -2.95 -15.83 -5.62
N ASP A 63 -1.96 -15.01 -5.97
CA ASP A 63 -0.99 -14.51 -5.00
C ASP A 63 -1.63 -13.37 -4.20
N GLY A 64 -1.69 -13.55 -2.88
CA GLY A 64 -2.26 -12.55 -1.97
C GLY A 64 -1.39 -11.32 -1.81
N PHE A 65 -2.02 -10.26 -1.30
CA PHE A 65 -1.39 -8.95 -1.14
C PHE A 65 -0.13 -8.99 -0.29
N THR A 66 -0.12 -9.85 0.74
CA THR A 66 1.04 -10.06 1.63
C THR A 66 2.27 -10.64 0.92
N HIS A 67 2.10 -11.29 -0.24
CA HIS A 67 3.22 -11.78 -1.05
C HIS A 67 3.62 -10.77 -2.12
N SER A 68 2.65 -10.28 -2.90
CA SER A 68 2.91 -9.30 -3.94
C SER A 68 1.67 -8.50 -4.32
N LYS A 69 1.90 -7.34 -4.94
CA LYS A 69 0.83 -6.62 -5.63
C LYS A 69 0.55 -7.33 -6.95
N GLY A 70 -0.35 -8.31 -6.95
CA GLY A 70 -0.74 -9.10 -8.12
C GLY A 70 -2.25 -9.14 -8.36
N LEU A 71 -2.73 -10.25 -8.93
CA LEU A 71 -4.16 -10.46 -9.16
C LEU A 71 -4.98 -10.45 -7.86
N GLY A 72 -4.47 -11.06 -6.77
CA GLY A 72 -5.13 -11.03 -5.46
C GLY A 72 -5.30 -9.61 -4.93
N TYR A 73 -4.29 -8.75 -5.10
CA TYR A 73 -4.40 -7.33 -4.76
C TYR A 73 -5.47 -6.61 -5.60
N ALA A 74 -5.52 -6.84 -6.92
CA ALA A 74 -6.50 -6.20 -7.79
C ALA A 74 -7.95 -6.55 -7.38
N LEU A 75 -8.20 -7.82 -7.07
CA LEU A 75 -9.49 -8.29 -6.55
C LEU A 75 -9.79 -7.70 -5.17
N LEU A 76 -8.81 -7.69 -4.26
CA LEU A 76 -8.97 -7.09 -2.93
C LEU A 76 -9.35 -5.61 -3.01
N VAL A 77 -8.70 -4.84 -3.89
CA VAL A 77 -9.05 -3.43 -4.14
C VAL A 77 -10.48 -3.30 -4.66
N PHE A 78 -10.90 -4.14 -5.61
CA PHE A 78 -12.27 -4.14 -6.10
C PHE A 78 -13.28 -4.35 -4.97
N PHE A 79 -13.10 -5.39 -4.15
CA PHE A 79 -13.99 -5.69 -3.03
C PHE A 79 -13.95 -4.58 -1.97
N ALA A 80 -12.78 -4.07 -1.60
CA ALA A 80 -12.63 -2.98 -0.64
C ALA A 80 -13.30 -1.69 -1.12
N LYS A 81 -13.16 -1.34 -2.42
CA LYS A 81 -13.84 -0.18 -3.00
C LYS A 81 -15.35 -0.30 -2.90
N GLN A 82 -15.89 -1.47 -3.23
CA GLN A 82 -17.33 -1.72 -3.19
C GLN A 82 -17.86 -1.77 -1.74
N ALA A 83 -17.15 -2.44 -0.83
CA ALA A 83 -17.55 -2.63 0.56
C ALA A 83 -17.45 -1.36 1.41
N LEU A 84 -16.44 -0.52 1.16
CA LEU A 84 -16.11 0.65 1.99
C LEU A 84 -16.39 1.99 1.29
N GLY A 85 -16.99 1.97 0.09
CA GLY A 85 -17.35 3.18 -0.66
C GLY A 85 -16.13 4.00 -1.10
N LEU A 86 -15.03 3.34 -1.49
CA LEU A 86 -13.81 4.02 -1.93
C LEU A 86 -13.86 4.27 -3.43
N TYR A 87 -14.07 5.52 -3.84
CA TYR A 87 -14.17 5.89 -5.25
C TYR A 87 -13.01 6.80 -5.66
N ARG A 88 -12.18 6.31 -6.57
CA ARG A 88 -11.11 7.09 -7.20
C ARG A 88 -11.59 7.73 -8.50
N LEU A 89 -10.94 8.82 -8.88
CA LEU A 89 -11.09 9.37 -10.21
C LEU A 89 -10.70 8.30 -11.25
N PRO A 90 -11.45 8.12 -12.35
CA PRO A 90 -11.20 7.06 -13.33
C PRO A 90 -9.80 7.05 -13.96
N PHE A 91 -9.09 8.18 -13.90
CA PHE A 91 -7.72 8.34 -14.40
C PHE A 91 -6.64 8.23 -13.30
N CYS A 92 -7.04 8.04 -12.04
CA CYS A 92 -6.18 7.81 -10.88
C CYS A 92 -6.31 6.37 -10.35
N GLU A 93 -6.59 5.42 -11.23
CA GLU A 93 -6.70 4.00 -10.88
C GLU A 93 -5.36 3.40 -10.42
N ASP A 94 -5.47 2.35 -9.59
CA ASP A 94 -4.32 1.65 -9.02
C ASP A 94 -3.38 1.12 -10.10
N ARG A 95 -2.08 1.14 -9.79
CA ARG A 95 -1.02 0.87 -10.77
C ARG A 95 -1.05 -0.53 -11.35
N ILE A 96 -1.50 -1.50 -10.54
CA ILE A 96 -1.43 -2.90 -10.90
C ILE A 96 -2.35 -3.27 -12.05
N LEU A 97 -3.48 -2.57 -12.22
CA LEU A 97 -4.51 -2.97 -13.19
C LEU A 97 -4.02 -2.89 -14.64
N SER A 98 -2.97 -2.10 -14.92
CA SER A 98 -2.39 -1.99 -16.26
C SER A 98 -1.43 -3.11 -16.64
N ASP A 99 -0.85 -3.84 -15.68
CA ASP A 99 0.29 -4.74 -15.96
C ASP A 99 -0.15 -6.18 -16.23
N TRP A 100 -1.30 -6.61 -15.69
CA TRP A 100 -1.79 -8.00 -15.76
C TRP A 100 -2.66 -8.32 -16.99
N MET A 101 -2.93 -7.34 -17.86
CA MET A 101 -3.63 -7.55 -19.13
C MET A 101 -2.66 -7.91 -20.28
N SER A 102 -1.56 -8.60 -19.99
CA SER A 102 -0.71 -9.14 -21.04
C SER A 102 -1.39 -10.39 -21.64
N PRO A 103 -1.38 -10.60 -22.97
CA PRO A 103 -2.04 -11.73 -23.63
C PRO A 103 -1.50 -13.14 -23.29
N SER A 104 -0.68 -13.33 -22.25
CA SER A 104 -0.18 -14.65 -21.87
C SER A 104 -1.32 -15.54 -21.35
N SER A 105 -1.43 -16.75 -21.91
CA SER A 105 -2.61 -17.61 -21.79
C SER A 105 -2.94 -18.04 -20.37
N GLN A 106 -1.95 -18.36 -19.54
CA GLN A 106 -2.21 -18.92 -18.20
C GLN A 106 -2.81 -17.93 -17.19
N ILE A 107 -2.44 -16.64 -17.25
CA ILE A 107 -3.02 -15.61 -16.37
C ILE A 107 -4.47 -15.33 -16.78
N ASN A 108 -4.73 -15.29 -18.09
CA ASN A 108 -6.07 -15.07 -18.63
C ASN A 108 -7.03 -16.23 -18.33
N GLU A 109 -6.56 -17.48 -18.38
CA GLU A 109 -7.34 -18.66 -17.99
C GLU A 109 -7.69 -18.63 -16.49
N ARG A 110 -6.72 -18.32 -15.62
CA ARG A 110 -6.97 -18.18 -14.16
C ARG A 110 -7.97 -17.06 -13.87
N LEU A 111 -7.77 -15.89 -14.48
CA LEU A 111 -8.67 -14.75 -14.33
C LEU A 111 -10.08 -15.09 -14.82
N THR A 112 -10.19 -15.75 -15.97
CA THR A 112 -11.48 -16.18 -16.54
C THR A 112 -12.20 -17.13 -15.57
N ARG A 113 -11.50 -18.12 -15.02
CA ARG A 113 -12.07 -19.04 -14.02
C ARG A 113 -12.58 -18.29 -12.78
N ILE A 114 -11.79 -17.35 -12.25
CA ILE A 114 -12.19 -16.55 -11.09
C ILE A 114 -13.44 -15.72 -11.42
N ILE A 115 -13.44 -15.00 -12.55
CA ILE A 115 -14.58 -14.18 -12.98
C ILE A 115 -15.85 -15.03 -13.13
N GLN A 116 -15.76 -16.23 -13.71
CA GLN A 116 -16.89 -17.14 -13.85
C GLN A 116 -17.49 -17.57 -12.51
N GLN A 117 -16.70 -17.60 -11.43
CA GLN A 117 -17.17 -17.91 -10.08
C GLN A 117 -17.71 -16.69 -9.33
N LEU A 118 -17.43 -15.46 -9.78
CA LEU A 118 -17.85 -14.22 -9.15
C LEU A 118 -19.28 -13.83 -9.57
N THR A 119 -20.25 -14.60 -9.11
CA THR A 119 -21.67 -14.24 -9.25
C THR A 119 -22.00 -12.99 -8.42
N PRO A 120 -23.08 -12.24 -8.75
CA PRO A 120 -23.51 -11.10 -7.93
C PRO A 120 -23.70 -11.44 -6.45
N GLY A 121 -24.23 -12.63 -6.16
CA GLY A 121 -24.39 -13.13 -4.80
C GLY A 121 -23.05 -13.34 -4.09
N ARG A 122 -22.08 -13.98 -4.75
CA ARG A 122 -20.74 -14.19 -4.18
C ARG A 122 -20.00 -12.87 -3.95
N ILE A 123 -20.07 -11.94 -4.91
CA ILE A 123 -19.48 -10.60 -4.75
C ILE A 123 -20.08 -9.90 -3.54
N SER A 124 -21.41 -9.94 -3.37
CA SER A 124 -22.08 -9.36 -2.20
C SER A 124 -21.62 -9.99 -0.89
N THR A 125 -21.47 -11.32 -0.84
CA THR A 125 -20.97 -12.03 0.34
C THR A 125 -19.54 -11.61 0.68
N ILE A 126 -18.64 -11.57 -0.31
CA ILE A 126 -17.25 -11.16 -0.13
C ILE A 126 -17.19 -9.70 0.35
N CYS A 127 -17.97 -8.79 -0.25
CA CYS A 127 -17.99 -7.39 0.16
C CYS A 127 -18.50 -7.24 1.61
N SER A 128 -19.55 -7.97 1.99
CA SER A 128 -20.05 -8.00 3.38
C SER A 128 -18.97 -8.49 4.35
N GLU A 129 -18.22 -9.52 3.98
CA GLU A 129 -17.11 -10.01 4.77
C GLU A 129 -15.95 -9.01 4.89
N VAL A 130 -15.62 -8.29 3.81
CA VAL A 130 -14.65 -7.19 3.84
C VAL A 130 -15.08 -6.08 4.80
N SER A 131 -16.37 -5.69 4.80
CA SER A 131 -16.91 -4.73 5.76
C SER A 131 -16.79 -5.24 7.20
N ARG A 132 -17.13 -6.52 7.46
CA ARG A 132 -16.98 -7.13 8.79
C ARG A 132 -15.53 -7.17 9.25
N LEU A 133 -14.57 -7.45 8.37
CA LEU A 133 -13.14 -7.40 8.68
C LEU A 133 -12.70 -5.99 9.07
N TYR A 134 -13.09 -4.97 8.30
CA TYR A 134 -12.79 -3.59 8.62
C TYR A 134 -13.41 -3.17 9.96
N GLU A 135 -14.69 -3.43 10.18
CA GLU A 135 -15.38 -3.15 11.45
C GLU A 135 -14.74 -3.86 12.64
N HIS A 136 -14.29 -5.11 12.45
CA HIS A 136 -13.53 -5.83 13.45
C HIS A 136 -12.22 -5.12 13.79
N THR A 137 -11.43 -4.75 12.79
CA THR A 137 -10.20 -3.96 12.98
C THR A 137 -10.47 -2.67 13.75
N GLN A 138 -11.50 -1.92 13.38
CA GLN A 138 -11.85 -0.66 14.03
C GLN A 138 -12.26 -0.87 15.50
N ARG A 139 -13.02 -1.93 15.81
CA ARG A 139 -13.35 -2.30 17.19
C ARG A 139 -12.10 -2.66 18.00
N GLN A 140 -11.19 -3.46 17.44
CA GLN A 140 -9.95 -3.85 18.12
C GLN A 140 -9.06 -2.65 18.43
N LEU A 141 -8.88 -1.73 17.47
CA LEU A 141 -8.11 -0.48 17.67
C LEU A 141 -8.76 0.43 18.72
N SER A 142 -10.09 0.57 18.68
CA SER A 142 -10.84 1.35 19.66
C SER A 142 -10.73 0.78 21.08
N ASN A 143 -10.81 -0.55 21.23
CA ASN A 143 -10.70 -1.23 22.52
C ASN A 143 -9.35 -1.00 23.21
N VAL A 144 -8.27 -0.84 22.43
CA VAL A 144 -6.93 -0.52 22.96
C VAL A 144 -6.64 0.99 23.00
N GLY A 145 -7.63 1.84 22.71
CA GLY A 145 -7.53 3.30 22.77
C GLY A 145 -6.62 3.92 21.71
N VAL A 146 -6.34 3.22 20.61
CA VAL A 146 -5.45 3.70 19.55
C VAL A 146 -6.22 4.61 18.60
N LYS A 147 -5.82 5.88 18.52
CA LYS A 147 -6.39 6.88 17.60
C LYS A 147 -5.61 7.00 16.28
N SER A 148 -4.32 6.67 16.32
CA SER A 148 -3.43 6.70 15.17
C SER A 148 -2.34 5.65 15.33
N VAL A 149 -1.91 5.08 14.21
CA VAL A 149 -0.79 4.14 14.15
C VAL A 149 0.40 4.79 13.46
N THR A 150 1.57 4.70 14.08
CA THR A 150 2.84 5.06 13.45
C THR A 150 3.32 3.82 12.72
N ILE A 151 3.43 3.93 11.41
CA ILE A 151 3.88 2.86 10.51
C ILE A 151 5.13 3.30 9.78
N THR A 152 5.93 2.34 9.35
CA THR A 152 7.19 2.64 8.67
C THR A 152 7.37 1.79 7.43
N ARG A 153 8.06 2.35 6.44
CA ARG A 153 8.49 1.63 5.25
C ARG A 153 9.93 2.00 4.95
N ARG A 154 10.82 1.01 4.97
CA ARG A 154 12.20 1.20 4.53
C ARG A 154 12.31 0.94 3.04
N VAL A 155 13.15 1.74 2.38
CA VAL A 155 13.29 1.78 0.93
C VAL A 155 14.77 1.78 0.56
N HIS A 156 15.11 0.94 -0.41
CA HIS A 156 16.41 0.98 -1.08
C HIS A 156 16.21 0.95 -2.59
N ASP A 157 17.28 1.27 -3.28
CA ASP A 157 17.38 1.17 -4.71
C ASP A 157 17.66 -0.28 -5.12
N VAL A 158 16.70 -0.89 -5.81
CA VAL A 158 16.94 -2.17 -6.47
C VAL A 158 17.69 -1.88 -7.76
N ALA A 159 18.99 -2.19 -7.79
CA ALA A 159 19.80 -2.01 -8.98
C ALA A 159 19.16 -2.74 -10.17
N SER A 160 18.70 -1.99 -11.17
CA SER A 160 18.29 -2.57 -12.45
C SER A 160 19.55 -2.76 -13.30
N TRP A 161 19.94 -4.01 -13.53
CA TRP A 161 21.00 -4.37 -14.48
C TRP A 161 20.77 -3.79 -15.89
N GLN A 162 19.53 -3.42 -16.21
CA GLN A 162 19.12 -2.92 -17.51
C GLN A 162 19.12 -1.39 -17.62
N ASN A 163 19.26 -0.65 -16.51
CA ASN A 163 19.21 0.83 -16.53
C ASN A 163 19.97 1.45 -15.34
N PRO A 164 21.32 1.47 -15.38
CA PRO A 164 22.15 1.99 -14.29
C PRO A 164 22.06 3.52 -14.10
N GLU A 165 21.57 4.27 -15.09
CA GLU A 165 21.47 5.75 -15.03
C GLU A 165 20.16 6.29 -14.45
N ARG A 166 19.18 5.43 -14.13
CA ARG A 166 17.90 5.88 -13.58
C ARG A 166 18.04 6.14 -12.08
N GLN A 167 17.58 7.31 -11.62
CA GLN A 167 17.32 7.52 -10.20
C GLN A 167 16.29 6.49 -9.74
N LEU A 168 16.74 5.60 -8.87
CA LEU A 168 15.94 4.53 -8.30
C LEU A 168 15.13 5.09 -7.11
N TYR A 169 14.27 4.28 -6.53
CA TYR A 169 13.22 4.73 -5.63
C TYR A 169 13.73 5.43 -4.35
N SER A 170 14.81 4.98 -3.71
CA SER A 170 15.43 5.72 -2.59
C SER A 170 16.17 6.98 -3.03
N SER A 171 16.91 6.97 -4.15
CA SER A 171 17.55 8.19 -4.69
C SER A 171 16.52 9.31 -4.97
N LEU A 172 15.35 8.96 -5.50
CA LEU A 172 14.26 9.91 -5.75
C LEU A 172 13.71 10.51 -4.45
N LEU A 173 13.50 9.68 -3.42
CA LEU A 173 13.05 10.15 -2.11
C LEU A 173 14.08 11.06 -1.43
N PHE A 174 15.35 10.69 -1.52
CA PHE A 174 16.46 11.52 -1.04
C PHE A 174 16.47 12.88 -1.73
N THR A 175 16.44 12.89 -3.07
CA THR A 175 16.43 14.10 -3.89
C THR A 175 15.20 14.97 -3.61
N LEU A 176 14.03 14.34 -3.46
CA LEU A 176 12.77 15.01 -3.13
C LEU A 176 12.84 15.71 -1.77
N LYS A 177 13.36 15.02 -0.74
CA LYS A 177 13.55 15.59 0.60
C LYS A 177 14.48 16.80 0.55
N ARG A 178 15.65 16.67 -0.07
CA ARG A 178 16.63 17.77 -0.18
C ARG A 178 16.08 18.95 -0.94
N ALA A 179 15.39 18.71 -2.06
CA ALA A 179 14.76 19.77 -2.84
C ALA A 179 13.69 20.51 -2.04
N ALA A 180 12.86 19.78 -1.28
CA ALA A 180 11.85 20.38 -0.42
C ALA A 180 12.47 21.23 0.70
N GLU A 181 13.53 20.74 1.37
CA GLU A 181 14.27 21.48 2.39
C GLU A 181 14.91 22.76 1.82
N LEU A 182 15.57 22.69 0.66
CA LEU A 182 16.21 23.84 0.01
C LEU A 182 15.23 24.92 -0.46
N THR A 183 13.99 24.52 -0.77
CA THR A 183 12.93 25.44 -1.22
C THR A 183 11.99 25.86 -0.10
N GLY A 184 12.22 25.40 1.13
CA GLY A 184 11.40 25.74 2.29
C GLY A 184 10.01 25.10 2.30
N ARG A 185 9.81 23.98 1.60
CA ARG A 185 8.56 23.21 1.66
C ARG A 185 8.52 22.33 2.91
N ASP A 186 7.40 22.37 3.62
CA ASP A 186 7.14 21.56 4.81
C ASP A 186 6.57 20.16 4.48
N LYS A 187 5.94 20.03 3.31
CA LYS A 187 5.28 18.81 2.83
C LYS A 187 5.67 18.46 1.40
N VAL A 188 5.58 17.18 1.10
CA VAL A 188 5.72 16.61 -0.24
C VAL A 188 4.58 15.63 -0.51
N SER A 189 4.18 15.48 -1.76
CA SER A 189 3.02 14.67 -2.12
C SER A 189 3.42 13.40 -2.87
N PHE A 190 2.64 12.34 -2.70
CA PHE A 190 2.89 11.01 -3.26
C PHE A 190 1.63 10.47 -3.91
N GLU A 191 1.74 9.91 -5.12
CA GLU A 191 0.69 9.05 -5.67
C GLU A 191 0.79 7.66 -5.01
N MET A 192 -0.22 7.29 -4.21
CA MET A 192 -0.30 6.00 -3.54
C MET A 192 -1.48 5.18 -4.06
N ASP A 193 -1.35 3.85 -4.07
CA ASP A 193 -2.45 2.95 -4.45
C ASP A 193 -3.57 2.97 -3.41
N THR A 194 -4.72 2.34 -3.68
CA THR A 194 -5.87 2.32 -2.77
C THR A 194 -5.53 1.62 -1.46
N LEU A 195 -4.79 0.51 -1.54
CA LEU A 195 -4.32 -0.24 -0.38
C LEU A 195 -2.78 -0.26 -0.37
N ASN A 196 -2.18 0.07 0.77
CA ASN A 196 -0.74 0.09 0.94
C ASN A 196 -0.33 -0.68 2.19
N SER A 197 0.75 -1.44 2.04
CA SER A 197 1.35 -2.21 3.11
C SER A 197 2.54 -1.46 3.71
N PHE A 198 2.64 -1.50 5.03
CA PHE A 198 3.71 -0.93 5.84
C PHE A 198 4.05 -1.87 7.00
N GLY A 199 5.27 -1.74 7.55
CA GLY A 199 5.69 -2.53 8.70
C GLY A 199 5.61 -1.76 10.02
N ASP A 200 5.46 -2.49 11.14
CA ASP A 200 5.62 -2.00 12.51
C ASP A 200 6.95 -1.25 12.71
N ASP A 201 8.04 -1.81 12.19
CA ASP A 201 9.39 -1.24 12.24
C ASP A 201 10.04 -1.12 10.85
N GLY A 202 9.25 -1.36 9.81
CA GLY A 202 9.58 -1.18 8.40
C GLY A 202 10.46 -2.27 7.80
N GLY A 203 10.92 -3.26 8.60
CA GLY A 203 11.86 -4.30 8.16
C GLY A 203 13.18 -3.72 7.62
N TYR A 204 14.13 -4.57 7.22
CA TYR A 204 15.30 -4.14 6.42
C TYR A 204 16.08 -2.92 6.95
N ARG A 205 16.57 -2.97 8.20
CA ARG A 205 17.31 -1.86 8.86
C ARG A 205 18.52 -1.33 8.09
N HIS A 206 19.01 -2.05 7.09
CA HIS A 206 20.14 -1.69 6.24
C HIS A 206 19.74 -0.85 5.00
N PHE A 207 18.46 -0.49 4.85
CA PHE A 207 18.00 0.36 3.76
C PHE A 207 18.16 1.85 4.11
N PRO A 208 18.62 2.69 3.16
CA PRO A 208 19.06 4.05 3.43
C PRO A 208 17.94 5.05 3.69
N VAL A 209 16.70 4.77 3.26
CA VAL A 209 15.58 5.69 3.38
C VAL A 209 14.45 5.04 4.18
N THR A 210 13.94 5.75 5.19
CA THR A 210 12.78 5.35 5.97
C THR A 210 11.66 6.37 5.77
N LEU A 211 10.49 5.91 5.34
CA LEU A 211 9.25 6.67 5.37
C LEU A 211 8.51 6.32 6.66
N ARG A 212 8.24 7.31 7.50
CA ARG A 212 7.48 7.14 8.75
C ARG A 212 6.16 7.90 8.66
N MET A 213 5.04 7.22 8.83
CA MET A 213 3.72 7.83 8.69
C MET A 213 2.92 7.67 9.98
N ASP A 214 2.34 8.75 10.46
CA ASP A 214 1.32 8.72 11.52
C ASP A 214 -0.05 8.71 10.83
N VAL A 215 -0.73 7.55 10.83
CA VAL A 215 -1.98 7.31 10.10
C VAL A 215 -3.15 7.20 11.07
N PRO A 216 -4.31 7.83 10.82
CA PRO A 216 -5.51 7.66 11.64
C PRO A 216 -5.95 6.19 11.73
N ALA A 217 -6.48 5.76 12.88
CA ALA A 217 -6.97 4.39 13.06
C ALA A 217 -8.07 4.00 12.04
N GLU A 218 -8.90 4.97 11.65
CA GLU A 218 -9.97 4.80 10.65
C GLU A 218 -9.46 4.45 9.23
N ASP A 219 -8.19 4.73 8.95
CA ASP A 219 -7.55 4.40 7.68
C ASP A 219 -6.84 3.04 7.71
N VAL A 220 -6.82 2.36 8.86
CA VAL A 220 -6.31 0.99 8.97
C VAL A 220 -7.37 0.01 8.47
N PHE A 221 -7.04 -0.75 7.42
CA PHE A 221 -7.91 -1.82 6.94
C PHE A 221 -7.84 -3.07 7.85
N TYR A 222 -6.63 -3.58 8.04
CA TYR A 222 -6.30 -4.66 8.97
C TYR A 222 -4.79 -4.65 9.28
N CYS A 223 -4.38 -5.46 10.25
CA CYS A 223 -2.98 -5.76 10.50
C CYS A 223 -2.79 -7.26 10.72
N SER A 224 -1.57 -7.75 10.53
CA SER A 224 -1.23 -9.18 10.55
C SER A 224 -1.76 -9.93 11.79
N ASN A 225 -1.66 -9.32 12.98
CA ASN A 225 -2.09 -9.95 14.23
C ASN A 225 -3.62 -10.04 14.42
N LEU A 226 -4.40 -9.40 13.56
CA LEU A 226 -5.86 -9.44 13.59
C LEU A 226 -6.45 -10.40 12.56
N VAL A 227 -5.65 -11.03 11.71
CA VAL A 227 -6.13 -12.03 10.73
C VAL A 227 -5.82 -13.43 11.25
N ALA A 228 -6.83 -14.31 11.28
CA ALA A 228 -6.65 -15.70 11.70
C ALA A 228 -6.07 -16.56 10.57
N SER A 229 -5.21 -17.51 10.95
CA SER A 229 -4.79 -18.59 10.04
C SER A 229 -5.86 -19.67 9.94
N ARG A 230 -5.96 -20.34 8.78
CA ARG A 230 -6.79 -21.55 8.64
C ARG A 230 -6.34 -22.63 9.63
N LYS A 231 -7.31 -23.44 10.11
CA LYS A 231 -7.06 -24.52 11.08
C LYS A 231 -5.95 -25.45 10.57
N GLY A 232 -5.01 -25.83 11.45
CA GLY A 232 -3.89 -26.70 11.11
C GLY A 232 -2.61 -25.98 10.67
N HIS A 233 -2.65 -24.67 10.47
CA HIS A 233 -1.47 -23.87 10.11
C HIS A 233 -1.01 -23.00 11.29
N GLN A 234 0.19 -23.29 11.79
CA GLN A 234 0.81 -22.54 12.90
C GLN A 234 1.57 -21.28 12.46
N LYS A 235 1.80 -21.10 11.16
CA LYS A 235 2.46 -19.91 10.61
C LYS A 235 1.47 -18.75 10.47
N HIS A 236 2.01 -17.53 10.52
CA HIS A 236 1.24 -16.33 10.23
C HIS A 236 0.79 -16.35 8.77
N SER A 237 -0.52 -16.22 8.53
CA SER A 237 -1.08 -16.17 7.17
C SER A 237 -0.79 -14.86 6.43
N VAL A 238 -0.41 -13.83 7.18
CA VAL A 238 -0.02 -12.50 6.70
C VAL A 238 1.38 -12.22 7.26
N GLU A 239 2.22 -11.53 6.50
CA GLU A 239 3.57 -11.12 6.91
C GLU A 239 3.54 -10.45 8.29
N GLU A 240 4.43 -10.90 9.18
CA GLU A 240 4.46 -10.41 10.56
C GLU A 240 4.77 -8.91 10.60
N GLY A 241 3.97 -8.16 11.37
CA GLY A 241 4.14 -6.72 11.51
C GLY A 241 3.59 -5.91 10.33
N GLU A 242 2.90 -6.55 9.37
CA GLU A 242 2.25 -5.85 8.27
C GLU A 242 0.98 -5.12 8.72
N TRP A 243 0.90 -3.83 8.38
CA TRP A 243 -0.28 -2.99 8.44
C TRP A 243 -0.75 -2.68 7.03
N VAL A 244 -2.05 -2.88 6.78
CA VAL A 244 -2.68 -2.48 5.51
C VAL A 244 -3.50 -1.22 5.73
N ILE A 245 -3.13 -0.19 4.97
CA ILE A 245 -3.67 1.16 5.08
C ILE A 245 -4.47 1.52 3.83
N ILE A 246 -5.61 2.14 4.05
CA ILE A 246 -6.52 2.67 3.03
C ILE A 246 -6.09 4.09 2.67
N ASN A 247 -5.87 4.34 1.39
CA ASN A 247 -5.79 5.70 0.87
C ASN A 247 -7.17 6.13 0.36
N ARG A 248 -7.84 6.98 1.15
CA ARG A 248 -9.16 7.53 0.84
C ARG A 248 -9.16 8.70 -0.13
N ALA A 249 -7.99 9.22 -0.52
CA ALA A 249 -7.91 10.38 -1.41
C ALA A 249 -8.48 10.04 -2.80
N PRO A 250 -9.50 10.77 -3.31
CA PRO A 250 -10.11 10.48 -4.61
C PRO A 250 -9.14 10.60 -5.79
N ASN A 251 -8.11 11.43 -5.65
CA ASN A 251 -7.04 11.61 -6.63
C ASN A 251 -5.84 10.68 -6.39
N GLY A 252 -5.87 9.83 -5.36
CA GLY A 252 -4.78 8.94 -4.97
C GLY A 252 -3.55 9.63 -4.40
N ILE A 253 -3.60 10.94 -4.14
CA ILE A 253 -2.45 11.73 -3.69
C ILE A 253 -2.50 11.91 -2.17
N VAL A 254 -1.41 11.54 -1.49
CA VAL A 254 -1.20 11.75 -0.05
C VAL A 254 -0.07 12.73 0.15
N SER A 255 -0.28 13.77 0.96
CA SER A 255 0.78 14.70 1.35
C SER A 255 1.30 14.34 2.73
N ILE A 256 2.63 14.23 2.88
CA ILE A 256 3.28 13.97 4.17
C ILE A 256 4.30 15.06 4.48
N PRO A 257 4.57 15.34 5.77
CA PRO A 257 5.68 16.19 6.19
C PRO A 257 7.02 15.71 5.62
N VAL A 258 7.90 16.64 5.24
CA VAL A 258 9.28 16.32 4.80
C VAL A 258 10.09 15.66 5.92
N THR A 259 9.75 15.94 7.17
CA THR A 259 10.34 15.32 8.38
C THR A 259 10.00 13.84 8.54
N TRP A 260 9.01 13.32 7.79
CA TRP A 260 8.65 11.91 7.77
C TRP A 260 9.52 11.07 6.83
N ILE A 261 10.36 11.73 6.02
CA ILE A 261 11.39 11.09 5.20
C ILE A 261 12.70 11.17 5.98
N GLU A 262 13.13 10.05 6.50
CA GLU A 262 14.37 9.89 7.27
C GLU A 262 15.43 9.25 6.36
N ILE A 263 16.64 9.84 6.36
CA ILE A 263 17.76 9.41 5.53
C ILE A 263 18.88 8.96 6.46
N ASP A 264 19.37 7.74 6.28
CA ASP A 264 20.65 7.32 6.86
C ASP A 264 21.79 7.73 5.92
N GLU A 265 22.39 8.87 6.21
CA GLU A 265 23.51 9.43 5.43
C GLU A 265 24.73 8.49 5.40
N ARG A 266 24.87 7.55 6.35
CA ARG A 266 25.97 6.57 6.33
C ARG A 266 25.79 5.52 5.23
N LEU A 267 24.54 5.29 4.83
CA LEU A 267 24.17 4.31 3.81
C LEU A 267 23.97 4.97 2.43
N CYS A 268 23.68 6.27 2.39
CA CYS A 268 23.64 7.04 1.15
C CYS A 268 25.05 7.35 0.65
N LYS A 269 25.39 6.88 -0.56
CA LYS A 269 26.67 7.17 -1.23
C LYS A 269 26.63 8.41 -2.13
N GLU A 270 25.51 9.12 -2.17
CA GLU A 270 25.30 10.23 -3.10
C GLU A 270 25.81 11.57 -2.53
N ASN A 271 26.94 12.06 -3.06
CA ASN A 271 27.34 13.46 -2.91
C ASN A 271 26.55 14.30 -3.92
N PHE A 272 25.32 14.67 -3.58
CA PHE A 272 24.46 15.45 -4.46
C PHE A 272 24.56 16.95 -4.14
N LEU A 273 25.16 17.73 -5.04
CA LEU A 273 25.12 19.19 -4.98
C LEU A 273 23.87 19.68 -5.74
N MET A 274 22.94 20.31 -5.01
CA MET A 274 21.71 20.89 -5.56
C MET A 274 21.65 22.38 -5.20
N ASP A 275 21.42 23.25 -6.18
CA ASP A 275 21.06 24.64 -5.94
C ASP A 275 19.53 24.83 -5.87
N GLN A 276 19.09 26.00 -5.40
CA GLN A 276 17.68 26.31 -5.21
C GLN A 276 16.86 26.25 -6.52
N ASN A 277 17.47 26.65 -7.65
CA ASN A 277 16.81 26.63 -8.96
C ASN A 277 16.59 25.20 -9.44
N SER A 278 17.59 24.33 -9.27
CA SER A 278 17.52 22.91 -9.60
C SER A 278 16.55 22.18 -8.70
N ALA A 279 16.51 22.52 -7.41
CA ALA A 279 15.52 22.02 -6.45
C ALA A 279 14.08 22.36 -6.89
N GLN A 280 13.83 23.62 -7.25
CA GLN A 280 12.51 24.06 -7.72
C GLN A 280 12.08 23.30 -8.98
N ARG A 281 12.97 23.18 -9.98
CA ARG A 281 12.70 22.40 -11.20
C ARG A 281 12.44 20.93 -10.93
N PHE A 282 13.16 20.35 -9.97
CA PHE A 282 12.93 18.96 -9.55
C PHE A 282 11.53 18.79 -8.97
N LEU A 283 11.13 19.67 -8.05
CA LEU A 283 9.80 19.62 -7.42
C LEU A 283 8.68 19.84 -8.44
N GLU A 284 8.83 20.77 -9.39
CA GLU A 284 7.83 20.98 -10.46
C GLU A 284 7.61 19.74 -11.33
N LYS A 285 8.67 18.96 -11.53
CA LYS A 285 8.66 17.72 -12.32
C LYS A 285 8.11 16.53 -11.53
N TYR A 286 8.44 16.43 -10.25
CA TYR A 286 8.24 15.21 -9.45
C TYR A 286 7.28 15.37 -8.26
N ASP A 287 6.56 16.49 -8.11
CA ASP A 287 5.55 16.66 -7.04
C ASP A 287 4.11 16.75 -7.61
N PRO A 288 3.19 15.85 -7.17
CA PRO A 288 3.43 14.63 -6.40
C PRO A 288 4.36 13.63 -7.09
N LEU A 289 5.11 12.88 -6.27
CA LEU A 289 5.95 11.79 -6.72
C LEU A 289 5.06 10.69 -7.25
N VAL A 290 5.03 10.58 -8.58
CA VAL A 290 4.26 9.55 -9.28
C VAL A 290 5.07 8.29 -9.33
N PHE A 291 4.58 7.34 -8.60
CA PHE A 291 5.27 6.12 -8.23
C PHE A 291 5.33 5.11 -9.39
N ARG A 292 4.43 5.25 -10.39
CA ARG A 292 4.54 4.59 -11.72
C ARG A 292 5.82 4.98 -12.47
N THR A 293 6.46 6.10 -12.13
CA THR A 293 7.72 6.52 -12.80
C THR A 293 8.97 5.85 -12.24
N CYS A 294 8.86 5.18 -11.08
CA CYS A 294 9.98 4.54 -10.39
C CYS A 294 10.09 3.02 -10.65
N CYS A 295 9.02 2.38 -11.13
CA CYS A 295 8.96 0.94 -11.38
C CYS A 295 9.08 0.65 -12.88
N ASN A 296 9.96 -0.28 -13.24
CA ASN A 296 10.43 -0.52 -14.60
C ASN A 296 9.44 -1.31 -15.48
N GLN A 297 8.15 -1.00 -15.49
CA GLN A 297 7.21 -1.61 -16.45
C GLN A 297 6.43 -0.53 -17.19
N ARG A 298 6.85 -0.33 -18.45
CA ARG A 298 6.13 0.36 -19.53
C ARG A 298 6.19 1.89 -19.55
N PHE A 299 7.37 2.39 -19.90
CA PHE A 299 7.46 3.41 -20.96
C PHE A 299 7.24 2.79 -22.36
N ASP A 300 6.29 1.85 -22.47
CA ASP A 300 5.88 1.40 -23.78
C ASP A 300 4.92 2.45 -24.33
N LEU A 301 5.44 3.28 -25.22
CA LEU A 301 4.72 4.29 -26.00
C LEU A 301 3.69 3.64 -26.94
N SER A 302 3.67 2.30 -27.07
CA SER A 302 2.76 1.55 -27.93
C SER A 302 1.43 1.15 -27.27
N SER A 303 1.35 1.09 -25.93
CA SER A 303 0.10 0.75 -25.25
C SER A 303 -0.82 1.97 -25.15
N GLY A 304 -1.86 1.99 -25.97
CA GLY A 304 -2.87 3.06 -26.12
C GLY A 304 -3.78 3.31 -24.90
N TYR A 305 -3.25 3.22 -23.68
CA TYR A 305 -3.98 3.52 -22.45
C TYR A 305 -3.87 5.02 -22.11
N CYS A 306 -5.00 5.73 -22.16
CA CYS A 306 -5.06 7.20 -22.14
C CYS A 306 -5.14 7.83 -20.73
N GLY A 307 -5.26 7.04 -19.67
CA GLY A 307 -5.25 7.52 -18.28
C GLY A 307 -3.88 7.27 -17.66
N ARG A 308 -2.96 8.23 -17.75
CA ARG A 308 -1.68 8.16 -17.03
C ARG A 308 -1.65 9.29 -16.01
N SER A 309 -1.81 8.95 -14.73
CA SER A 309 -1.62 9.83 -13.58
C SER A 309 -2.57 11.03 -13.51
N TRP A 310 -2.41 11.83 -12.45
CA TRP A 310 -3.13 13.08 -12.21
C TRP A 310 -2.83 14.21 -13.23
N LYS A 311 -1.74 14.12 -14.01
CA LYS A 311 -1.36 15.11 -15.04
C LYS A 311 -1.51 14.53 -16.45
N PRO A 312 -2.52 14.97 -17.23
CA PRO A 312 -2.64 14.58 -18.64
C PRO A 312 -1.42 15.05 -19.45
N THR A 313 -0.74 14.10 -20.11
CA THR A 313 0.37 14.45 -21.03
C THR A 313 -0.15 15.36 -22.15
N LEU A 314 0.71 16.21 -22.72
CA LEU A 314 0.32 17.06 -23.86
C LEU A 314 -0.23 16.23 -25.02
N ARG A 315 0.42 15.09 -25.33
CA ARG A 315 -0.07 14.13 -26.33
C ARG A 315 -1.43 13.54 -25.96
N GLY A 316 -1.64 13.19 -24.68
CA GLY A 316 -2.93 12.72 -24.19
C GLY A 316 -4.04 13.76 -24.34
N ARG A 317 -3.74 15.03 -24.03
CA ARG A 317 -4.66 16.17 -24.22
C ARG A 317 -5.00 16.38 -25.70
N LEU A 318 -4.00 16.35 -26.58
CA LEU A 318 -4.19 16.50 -28.02
C LEU A 318 -4.99 15.34 -28.63
N MET A 319 -4.73 14.10 -28.21
CA MET A 319 -5.49 12.92 -28.67
C MET A 319 -6.94 12.93 -28.17
N ALA A 320 -7.16 13.33 -26.91
CA ALA A 320 -8.51 13.48 -26.37
C ALA A 320 -9.29 14.58 -27.09
N ALA A 321 -8.66 15.73 -27.35
CA ALA A 321 -9.26 16.80 -28.14
C ALA A 321 -9.60 16.33 -29.56
N TRP A 322 -8.66 15.66 -30.26
CA TRP A 322 -8.89 15.14 -31.60
C TRP A 322 -10.04 14.12 -31.66
N ARG A 323 -10.13 13.21 -30.68
CA ARG A 323 -11.25 12.25 -30.58
C ARG A 323 -12.57 12.94 -30.24
N GLY A 324 -12.57 13.96 -29.39
CA GLY A 324 -13.75 14.78 -29.11
C GLY A 324 -14.29 15.48 -30.36
N PHE A 325 -13.40 15.95 -31.24
CA PHE A 325 -13.78 16.53 -32.54
C PHE A 325 -14.36 15.51 -33.54
N GLN A 326 -14.04 14.23 -33.41
CA GLN A 326 -14.59 13.17 -34.27
C GLN A 326 -15.98 12.69 -33.86
N ILE A 327 -16.32 12.79 -32.56
CA ILE A 327 -17.62 12.38 -32.03
C ILE A 327 -18.68 13.48 -32.23
N GLY A 328 -18.27 14.72 -32.48
CA GLY A 328 -19.14 15.85 -32.79
C GLY A 328 -19.48 16.05 -34.27
N ARG A 329 -19.35 15.03 -35.12
CA ARG A 329 -19.71 15.06 -36.55
C ARG A 329 -20.75 14.02 -36.90
#